data_AF-W8P5R4-F1
#
_entry.id   AF-W8P5R4-F1
#
_cell.length_a   1.000
_cell.length_b   1.000
_cell.length_c   1.000
_cell.angle_alpha   90.00
_cell.angle_beta   90.00
_cell.angle_gamma   90.00
#
_symmetry.space_group_name_H-M   'P 1'
#
loop_
_entity.id
_entity.type
_entity.pdbx_description
1 polymer ?
#
loop_
_entity_poly.entity_id
_entity_poly.type
_entity_poly.pdbx_seq_one_letter_code
_entity_poly.pdbx_strand_id
1 'polypeptide(L)'
;MFTPEAISELVREIRLEHGLPESPFRIDEVRYDPKGDKLFIIAHDRTDKSVVIGNSLVIGKLRERLGVKQVTVYSNLDLEIKRKTLDEAERLLPKELEFLTPIIEAERRFPPREWPEVTGNLKTLVFLSFSAKPLLGFAKALKLPYGAIGLRYTFPRLEYEAVEGGPRELFFPNEDKLVRIAGERGARLVLADFPFPLDEKGGVYLLNPFRLLHIGFFELKYLFGFEFPTMVDEKALLEFVAKLTYDGLMESTDGAKVVWRYWRRRR
;
A
#
# COMPACT_ATOMS: atom_id res chain seq x y z
N MET A 1 4.49 -8.73 29.07
CA MET A 1 4.77 -7.51 28.29
C MET A 1 5.63 -7.93 27.12
N PHE A 2 5.28 -7.55 25.89
CA PHE A 2 6.08 -7.95 24.72
C PHE A 2 7.36 -7.09 24.69
N THR A 3 8.53 -7.70 24.92
CA THR A 3 9.84 -7.02 24.80
C THR A 3 10.65 -7.64 23.68
N PRO A 4 11.59 -6.89 23.06
CA PRO A 4 12.47 -7.44 22.03
C PRO A 4 13.20 -8.72 22.46
N GLU A 5 13.66 -8.79 23.71
CA GLU A 5 14.38 -9.93 24.27
C GLU A 5 13.47 -11.15 24.40
N ALA A 6 12.27 -10.96 24.96
CA ALA A 6 11.31 -12.05 25.12
C ALA A 6 10.86 -12.61 23.77
N ILE A 7 10.63 -11.76 22.77
CA ILE A 7 10.30 -12.19 21.42
C ILE A 7 11.49 -12.89 20.75
N SER A 8 12.71 -12.42 20.98
CA SER A 8 13.92 -13.03 20.44
C SER A 8 14.13 -14.45 20.98
N GLU A 9 13.95 -14.67 22.29
CA GLU A 9 14.04 -16.02 22.86
C GLU A 9 12.97 -16.95 22.29
N LEU A 10 11.72 -16.49 22.21
CA LEU A 10 10.66 -17.29 21.61
C LEU A 10 10.93 -17.64 20.13
N VAL A 11 11.49 -16.72 19.35
CA VAL A 11 11.92 -17.00 17.97
C VAL A 11 12.98 -18.10 17.96
N ARG A 12 14.00 -18.03 18.83
CA ARG A 12 15.07 -19.04 18.90
C ARG A 12 14.52 -20.41 19.30
N GLU A 13 13.69 -20.48 20.32
CA GLU A 13 13.03 -21.71 20.76
C GLU A 13 12.24 -22.36 19.62
N ILE A 14 11.37 -21.59 18.95
CA ILE A 14 10.56 -22.09 17.83
C ILE A 14 11.47 -22.60 16.70
N ARG A 15 12.56 -21.89 16.39
CA ARG A 15 13.50 -22.32 15.35
C ARG A 15 14.17 -23.65 15.72
N LEU A 16 14.66 -23.78 16.95
CA LEU A 16 15.30 -25.00 17.45
C LEU A 16 14.32 -26.19 17.43
N GLU A 17 13.10 -26.00 17.94
CA GLU A 17 12.06 -27.04 17.97
C GLU A 17 11.69 -27.56 16.59
N HIS A 18 11.73 -26.69 15.57
CA HIS A 18 11.39 -27.03 14.20
C HIS A 18 12.60 -27.36 13.32
N GLY A 19 13.79 -27.55 13.91
CA GLY A 19 15.01 -27.92 13.19
C GLY A 19 15.49 -26.88 12.19
N LEU A 20 15.11 -25.60 12.39
CA LEU A 20 15.58 -24.50 11.56
C LEU A 20 17.01 -24.10 11.98
N PRO A 21 17.85 -23.62 11.03
CA PRO A 21 19.20 -23.17 11.36
C PRO A 21 19.19 -22.10 12.45
N GLU A 22 20.13 -22.20 13.39
CA GLU A 22 20.42 -21.10 14.30
C GLU A 22 21.07 -19.98 13.50
N SER A 23 20.36 -18.87 13.36
CA SER A 23 20.82 -17.71 12.60
C SER A 23 20.77 -16.52 13.54
N PRO A 24 21.85 -15.72 13.62
CA PRO A 24 21.80 -14.49 14.39
C PRO A 24 20.77 -13.55 13.76
N PHE A 25 20.04 -12.84 14.61
CA PHE A 25 19.13 -11.78 14.20
C PHE A 25 18.98 -10.76 15.33
N ARG A 26 18.54 -9.54 14.96
CA ARG A 26 18.28 -8.46 15.92
C ARG A 26 16.86 -7.92 15.74
N ILE A 27 16.15 -7.79 16.86
CA ILE A 27 14.89 -7.06 16.97
C ILE A 27 15.20 -5.73 17.65
N ASP A 28 14.93 -4.62 16.96
CA ASP A 28 15.16 -3.28 17.49
C ASP A 28 13.99 -2.82 18.36
N GLU A 29 12.77 -3.14 17.98
CA GLU A 29 11.57 -2.67 18.68
C GLU A 29 10.40 -3.65 18.51
N VAL A 30 9.52 -3.69 19.52
CA VAL A 30 8.25 -4.40 19.45
C VAL A 30 7.14 -3.46 19.87
N ARG A 31 6.09 -3.35 19.05
CA ARG A 31 4.92 -2.51 19.32
C ARG A 31 3.66 -3.36 19.31
N TYR A 32 2.81 -3.18 20.31
CA TYR A 32 1.52 -3.87 20.37
C TYR A 32 0.38 -2.87 20.18
N ASP A 33 -0.53 -3.18 19.27
CA ASP A 33 -1.79 -2.46 19.06
C ASP A 33 -2.94 -3.22 19.75
N PRO A 34 -3.45 -2.71 20.89
CA PRO A 34 -4.55 -3.34 21.62
C PRO A 34 -5.87 -3.31 20.85
N LYS A 35 -6.10 -2.34 19.96
CA LYS A 35 -7.38 -2.20 19.24
C LYS A 35 -7.54 -3.32 18.20
N GLY A 36 -6.46 -3.62 17.49
CA GLY A 36 -6.43 -4.66 16.46
C GLY A 36 -6.02 -6.04 16.98
N ASP A 37 -5.54 -6.13 18.23
CA ASP A 37 -4.81 -7.27 18.79
C ASP A 37 -3.65 -7.70 17.86
N LYS A 38 -2.81 -6.72 17.51
CA LYS A 38 -1.72 -6.90 16.55
C LYS A 38 -0.38 -6.61 17.18
N LEU A 39 0.57 -7.52 16.98
CA LEU A 39 1.96 -7.34 17.35
C LEU A 39 2.80 -6.98 16.13
N PHE A 40 3.52 -5.88 16.22
CA PHE A 40 4.50 -5.44 15.24
C PHE A 40 5.90 -5.69 15.80
N ILE A 41 6.70 -6.43 15.04
CA ILE A 41 8.10 -6.70 15.35
C ILE A 41 8.93 -5.92 14.34
N ILE A 42 9.82 -5.06 14.81
CA ILE A 42 10.71 -4.25 13.98
C ILE A 42 12.10 -4.88 14.09
N ALA A 43 12.45 -5.65 13.06
CA ALA A 43 13.78 -6.23 12.91
C ALA A 43 14.76 -5.18 12.40
N HIS A 44 16.05 -5.35 12.66
CA HIS A 44 17.06 -4.37 12.28
C HIS A 44 17.13 -4.17 10.76
N ASP A 45 17.21 -5.27 10.01
CA ASP A 45 17.26 -5.25 8.55
C ASP A 45 16.36 -6.33 7.91
N ARG A 46 16.44 -6.47 6.58
CA ARG A 46 15.65 -7.46 5.82
C ARG A 46 16.09 -8.91 6.06
N THR A 47 17.35 -9.13 6.39
CA THR A 47 17.90 -10.46 6.72
C THR A 47 17.29 -10.92 8.04
N ASP A 48 17.33 -10.05 9.05
CA ASP A 48 16.75 -10.29 10.37
C ASP A 48 15.24 -10.50 10.29
N LYS A 49 14.53 -9.67 9.53
CA LYS A 49 13.10 -9.87 9.22
C LYS A 49 12.84 -11.26 8.67
N SER A 50 13.68 -11.74 7.76
CA SER A 50 13.54 -13.07 7.14
C SER A 50 13.77 -14.20 8.16
N VAL A 51 14.72 -14.04 9.08
CA VAL A 51 14.98 -14.99 10.17
C VAL A 51 13.77 -15.07 11.13
N VAL A 52 13.20 -13.92 11.51
CA VAL A 52 12.02 -13.84 12.39
C VAL A 52 10.76 -14.40 11.69
N ILE A 53 10.62 -14.21 10.37
CA ILE A 53 9.49 -14.78 9.61
C ILE A 53 9.63 -16.29 9.43
N GLY A 54 10.83 -16.78 9.13
CA GLY A 54 11.16 -18.21 8.98
C GLY A 54 10.22 -18.93 8.02
N ASN A 55 10.12 -18.46 6.77
CA ASN A 55 9.19 -19.01 5.75
C ASN A 55 7.72 -19.06 6.18
N SER A 56 7.29 -18.11 7.02
CA SER A 56 5.96 -18.03 7.65
C SER A 56 5.69 -19.04 8.76
N LEU A 57 6.59 -20.00 9.01
CA LEU A 57 6.43 -20.97 10.10
C LEU A 57 6.62 -20.30 11.46
N VAL A 58 7.73 -19.56 11.61
CA VAL A 58 8.11 -18.95 12.89
C VAL A 58 7.06 -17.91 13.30
N ILE A 59 6.65 -17.03 12.38
CA ILE A 59 5.61 -16.04 12.66
C ILE A 59 4.26 -16.68 13.00
N GLY A 60 3.91 -17.81 12.37
CA GLY A 60 2.70 -18.56 12.67
C GLY A 60 2.70 -19.13 14.09
N LYS A 61 3.83 -19.71 14.50
CA LYS A 61 4.02 -20.27 15.85
C LYS A 61 4.13 -19.19 16.93
N LEU A 62 4.80 -18.08 16.64
CA LEU A 62 4.82 -16.92 17.52
C LEU A 62 3.40 -16.42 17.79
N ARG A 63 2.59 -16.27 16.75
CA ARG A 63 1.19 -15.86 16.89
C ARG A 63 0.40 -16.81 17.80
N GLU A 64 0.57 -18.13 17.61
CA GLU A 64 -0.09 -19.15 18.44
C GLU A 64 0.34 -19.06 19.92
N ARG A 65 1.65 -18.96 20.19
CA ARG A 65 2.18 -18.89 21.57
C ARG A 65 1.82 -17.61 22.30
N LEU A 66 1.82 -16.49 21.58
CA LEU A 66 1.53 -15.17 22.15
C LEU A 66 0.02 -14.91 22.28
N GLY A 67 -0.82 -15.74 21.67
CA GLY A 67 -2.28 -15.61 21.74
C GLY A 67 -2.83 -14.36 21.05
N VAL A 68 -2.06 -13.72 20.17
CA VAL A 68 -2.46 -12.50 19.45
C VAL A 68 -3.10 -12.82 18.11
N LYS A 69 -4.03 -11.99 17.65
CA LYS A 69 -4.74 -12.18 16.37
C LYS A 69 -3.80 -12.09 15.17
N GLN A 70 -2.82 -11.18 15.21
CA GLN A 70 -1.89 -10.98 14.10
C GLN A 70 -0.49 -10.62 14.60
N VAL A 71 0.54 -11.19 13.96
CA VAL A 71 1.93 -10.77 14.08
C VAL A 71 2.39 -10.27 12.72
N THR A 72 3.10 -9.15 12.66
CA THR A 72 3.69 -8.60 11.44
C THR A 72 5.11 -8.15 11.70
N VAL A 73 6.03 -8.47 10.79
CA VAL A 73 7.45 -8.14 10.93
C VAL A 73 7.84 -7.13 9.86
N TYR A 74 8.38 -6.00 10.28
CA TYR A 74 8.97 -4.96 9.43
C TYR A 74 10.48 -4.93 9.62
N SER A 75 11.22 -4.44 8.62
CA SER A 75 12.62 -4.06 8.84
C SER A 75 12.70 -2.57 9.15
N ASN A 76 13.60 -2.18 10.05
CA ASN A 76 13.83 -0.77 10.36
C ASN A 76 14.29 0.00 9.11
N LEU A 77 15.11 -0.64 8.26
CA LEU A 77 15.49 -0.09 6.96
C LEU A 77 14.28 0.29 6.08
N ASP A 78 13.26 -0.58 5.96
CA ASP A 78 12.06 -0.25 5.17
C ASP A 78 11.27 0.92 5.81
N LEU A 79 11.21 0.99 7.14
CA LEU A 79 10.55 2.08 7.86
C LEU A 79 11.31 3.41 7.72
N GLU A 80 12.64 3.38 7.70
CA GLU A 80 13.47 4.57 7.47
C GLU A 80 13.33 5.08 6.04
N ILE A 81 13.32 4.20 5.04
CA ILE A 81 13.03 4.55 3.65
C ILE A 81 11.67 5.24 3.55
N LYS A 82 10.63 4.64 4.16
CA LYS A 82 9.29 5.24 4.23
C LYS A 82 9.33 6.64 4.85
N ARG A 83 9.97 6.81 6.01
CA ARG A 83 10.07 8.14 6.68
C ARG A 83 10.72 9.17 5.78
N LYS A 84 11.83 8.83 5.13
CA LYS A 84 12.52 9.73 4.19
C LYS A 84 11.63 10.10 3.00
N THR A 85 10.91 9.15 2.42
CA THR A 85 9.95 9.43 1.34
C THR A 85 8.84 10.36 1.81
N LEU A 86 8.34 10.19 3.03
CA LEU A 86 7.32 11.06 3.62
C LEU A 86 7.84 12.48 3.88
N ASP A 87 9.08 12.62 4.35
CA ASP A 87 9.73 13.93 4.53
C ASP A 87 9.85 14.69 3.21
N GLU A 88 10.27 14.00 2.14
CA GLU A 88 10.35 14.56 0.80
C GLU A 88 8.96 14.94 0.24
N ALA A 89 7.95 14.08 0.48
CA ALA A 89 6.58 14.30 0.04
C ALA A 89 5.93 15.51 0.71
N GLU A 90 6.10 15.68 2.02
CA GLU A 90 5.58 16.83 2.77
C GLU A 90 6.20 18.14 2.27
N ARG A 91 7.52 18.16 2.04
CA ARG A 91 8.23 19.36 1.60
C ARG A 91 7.75 19.87 0.23
N LEU A 92 7.34 18.96 -0.64
CA LEU A 92 6.89 19.24 -2.01
C LEU A 92 5.37 19.39 -2.12
N LEU A 93 4.65 19.31 -1.00
CA LEU A 93 3.20 19.34 -0.98
C LEU A 93 2.69 20.76 -1.28
N PRO A 94 1.85 20.95 -2.32
CA PRO A 94 1.27 22.25 -2.60
C PRO A 94 0.24 22.62 -1.52
N LYS A 95 0.00 23.92 -1.37
CA LYS A 95 -0.90 24.48 -0.35
C LYS A 95 -2.29 23.85 -0.39
N GLU A 96 -2.83 23.62 -1.58
CA GLU A 96 -4.14 23.00 -1.78
C GLU A 96 -4.24 21.55 -1.28
N LEU A 97 -3.10 20.88 -1.07
CA LEU A 97 -3.03 19.51 -0.58
C LEU A 97 -2.54 19.41 0.87
N GLU A 98 -2.34 20.52 1.59
CA GLU A 98 -1.91 20.54 3.01
C GLU A 98 -2.80 19.72 3.95
N PHE A 99 -4.04 19.44 3.57
CA PHE A 99 -4.91 18.53 4.34
C PHE A 99 -4.36 17.09 4.44
N LEU A 100 -3.36 16.72 3.63
CA LEU A 100 -2.65 15.44 3.71
C LEU A 100 -1.55 15.42 4.77
N THR A 101 -1.07 16.58 5.24
CA THR A 101 0.03 16.67 6.22
C THR A 101 -0.23 15.85 7.49
N PRO A 102 -1.42 15.90 8.13
CA PRO A 102 -1.69 15.06 9.30
C PRO A 102 -1.63 13.56 9.01
N ILE A 103 -1.95 13.13 7.78
CA ILE A 103 -1.83 11.73 7.35
C ILE A 103 -0.35 11.35 7.18
N ILE A 104 0.46 12.23 6.59
CA ILE A 104 1.91 12.03 6.42
C ILE A 104 2.60 11.91 7.79
N GLU A 105 2.25 12.77 8.75
CA GLU A 105 2.74 12.71 10.13
C GLU A 105 2.32 11.42 10.85
N ALA A 106 1.09 10.94 10.63
CA ALA A 106 0.65 9.65 11.15
C ALA A 106 1.44 8.49 10.54
N GLU A 107 1.67 8.50 9.23
CA GLU A 107 2.44 7.47 8.54
C GLU A 107 3.91 7.43 8.95
N ARG A 108 4.51 8.54 9.41
CA ARG A 108 5.88 8.54 9.96
C ARG A 108 6.01 7.75 11.26
N ARG A 109 4.93 7.70 12.04
CA ARG A 109 4.85 6.98 13.31
C ARG A 109 4.45 5.51 13.15
N PHE A 110 4.04 5.11 11.94
CA PHE A 110 3.72 3.72 11.61
C PHE A 110 4.89 2.78 11.94
N PRO A 111 4.64 1.57 12.49
CA PRO A 111 3.36 0.99 12.91
C PRO A 111 2.99 1.27 14.39
N PRO A 112 1.70 1.21 14.81
CA PRO A 112 0.50 0.94 14.01
C PRO A 112 0.09 2.13 13.14
N ARG A 113 -0.85 1.89 12.22
CA ARG A 113 -1.44 2.93 11.36
C ARG A 113 -2.65 3.53 12.05
N GLU A 114 -2.53 4.78 12.50
CA GLU A 114 -3.61 5.53 13.15
C GLU A 114 -3.80 6.88 12.44
N TRP A 115 -4.67 6.92 11.44
CA TRP A 115 -4.91 8.17 10.70
C TRP A 115 -5.86 9.09 11.49
N PRO A 116 -5.51 10.38 11.60
CA PRO A 116 -6.45 11.37 12.10
C PRO A 116 -7.61 11.55 11.12
N GLU A 117 -8.73 12.08 11.63
CA GLU A 117 -9.77 12.56 10.74
C GLU A 117 -9.28 13.80 9.99
N VAL A 118 -9.34 13.74 8.66
CA VAL A 118 -9.03 14.86 7.77
C VAL A 118 -10.17 15.09 6.80
N THR A 119 -10.25 16.29 6.22
CA THR A 119 -11.25 16.63 5.21
C THR A 119 -10.59 17.46 4.13
N GLY A 120 -10.53 16.93 2.91
CA GLY A 120 -10.11 17.69 1.73
C GLY A 120 -11.31 18.33 1.03
N ASN A 121 -11.11 19.53 0.49
CA ASN A 121 -12.15 20.32 -0.17
C ASN A 121 -12.06 20.30 -1.71
N LEU A 122 -11.04 19.66 -2.28
CA LEU A 122 -10.85 19.62 -3.72
C LEU A 122 -11.83 18.65 -4.38
N LYS A 123 -12.57 19.16 -5.37
CA LYS A 123 -13.36 18.31 -6.27
C LYS A 123 -12.41 17.33 -6.98
N THR A 124 -12.68 16.05 -6.79
CA THR A 124 -11.76 14.97 -7.11
C THR A 124 -12.33 14.07 -8.19
N LEU A 125 -11.49 13.67 -9.14
CA LEU A 125 -11.77 12.61 -10.10
C LEU A 125 -10.98 11.36 -9.68
N VAL A 126 -11.66 10.25 -9.41
CA VAL A 126 -11.00 8.98 -9.13
C VAL A 126 -11.04 8.15 -10.41
N PHE A 127 -9.87 7.86 -10.98
CA PHE A 127 -9.78 6.91 -12.08
C PHE A 127 -9.55 5.51 -11.52
N LEU A 128 -10.49 4.59 -11.76
CA LEU A 128 -10.41 3.21 -11.33
C LEU A 128 -9.36 2.47 -12.16
N SER A 129 -8.11 2.58 -11.72
CA SER A 129 -6.96 1.78 -12.18
C SER A 129 -6.83 0.48 -11.36
N PHE A 130 -5.72 -0.24 -11.48
CA PHE A 130 -5.50 -1.55 -10.83
C PHE A 130 -5.83 -1.56 -9.34
N SER A 131 -5.56 -0.46 -8.64
CA SER A 131 -5.85 -0.23 -7.23
C SER A 131 -7.19 0.48 -6.99
N ALA A 132 -8.21 0.21 -7.80
CA ALA A 132 -9.53 0.88 -7.76
C ALA A 132 -10.14 0.97 -6.36
N LYS A 133 -10.19 -0.14 -5.61
CA LYS A 133 -10.72 -0.15 -4.23
C LYS A 133 -9.90 0.72 -3.28
N PRO A 134 -8.57 0.57 -3.20
CA PRO A 134 -7.73 1.51 -2.47
C PRO A 134 -7.92 2.98 -2.85
N LEU A 135 -7.99 3.33 -4.13
CA LEU A 135 -8.20 4.73 -4.58
C LEU A 135 -9.53 5.30 -4.08
N LEU A 136 -10.62 4.54 -4.20
CA LEU A 136 -11.91 4.91 -3.62
C LEU A 136 -11.86 4.99 -2.09
N GLY A 137 -11.10 4.08 -1.46
CA GLY A 137 -10.86 4.08 -0.01
C GLY A 137 -10.17 5.36 0.46
N PHE A 138 -9.15 5.82 -0.26
CA PHE A 138 -8.51 7.11 -0.01
C PHE A 138 -9.48 8.28 -0.17
N ALA A 139 -10.24 8.33 -1.27
CA ALA A 139 -11.21 9.40 -1.48
C ALA A 139 -12.22 9.50 -0.32
N LYS A 140 -12.68 8.35 0.19
CA LYS A 140 -13.57 8.28 1.36
C LYS A 140 -12.88 8.64 2.67
N ALA A 141 -11.70 8.09 2.94
CA ALA A 141 -10.94 8.33 4.17
C ALA A 141 -10.56 9.81 4.34
N LEU A 142 -10.28 10.48 3.22
CA LEU A 142 -9.95 11.91 3.16
C LEU A 142 -11.20 12.81 3.06
N LYS A 143 -12.40 12.23 3.09
CA LYS A 143 -13.70 12.90 2.95
C LYS A 143 -13.75 13.84 1.72
N LEU A 144 -13.11 13.43 0.61
CA LEU A 144 -13.04 14.22 -0.62
C LEU A 144 -14.37 14.19 -1.37
N PRO A 145 -14.84 15.33 -1.93
CA PRO A 145 -15.94 15.31 -2.89
C PRO A 145 -15.44 14.71 -4.21
N TYR A 146 -15.86 13.49 -4.55
CA TYR A 146 -15.31 12.77 -5.70
C TYR A 146 -16.36 12.24 -6.69
N GLY A 147 -15.97 12.15 -7.97
CA GLY A 147 -16.62 11.34 -8.99
C GLY A 147 -15.68 10.23 -9.45
N ALA A 148 -16.20 9.01 -9.66
CA ALA A 148 -15.41 7.87 -10.10
C ALA A 148 -15.63 7.58 -11.58
N ILE A 149 -14.54 7.41 -12.33
CA ILE A 149 -14.54 6.99 -13.72
C ILE A 149 -13.67 5.75 -13.89
N GLY A 150 -13.89 4.96 -14.93
CA GLY A 150 -13.09 3.78 -15.18
C GLY A 150 -13.33 3.20 -16.56
N LEU A 151 -12.46 2.29 -16.99
CA LEU A 151 -12.64 1.60 -18.26
C LEU A 151 -13.91 0.73 -18.23
N ARG A 152 -14.68 0.75 -19.32
CA ARG A 152 -15.95 0.01 -19.42
C ARG A 152 -15.74 -1.48 -19.08
N TYR A 153 -16.61 -2.07 -18.25
CA TYR A 153 -16.61 -3.49 -17.85
C TYR A 153 -15.46 -3.97 -16.96
N THR A 154 -14.47 -3.14 -16.59
CA THR A 154 -13.30 -3.56 -15.81
C THR A 154 -13.61 -3.95 -14.37
N PHE A 155 -14.53 -3.25 -13.69
CA PHE A 155 -14.86 -3.46 -12.28
C PHE A 155 -16.38 -3.62 -12.07
N PRO A 156 -16.99 -4.74 -12.47
CA PRO A 156 -18.45 -4.89 -12.51
C PRO A 156 -19.16 -4.76 -11.15
N ARG A 157 -18.42 -4.81 -10.03
CA ARG A 157 -18.99 -4.66 -8.68
C ARG A 157 -18.75 -3.28 -8.06
N LEU A 158 -18.14 -2.36 -8.80
CA LEU A 158 -17.90 -0.99 -8.37
C LEU A 158 -18.78 -0.02 -9.16
N GLU A 159 -19.21 1.05 -8.50
CA GLU A 159 -19.95 2.13 -9.14
C GLU A 159 -18.97 3.15 -9.74
N TYR A 160 -19.06 3.37 -11.04
CA TYR A 160 -18.26 4.36 -11.77
C TYR A 160 -18.90 4.67 -13.13
N GLU A 161 -18.54 5.82 -13.68
CA GLU A 161 -18.89 6.17 -15.05
C GLU A 161 -17.86 5.59 -16.02
N ALA A 162 -18.35 4.87 -17.03
CA ALA A 162 -17.50 4.21 -18.01
C ALA A 162 -16.92 5.22 -19.00
N VAL A 163 -15.60 5.16 -19.20
CA VAL A 163 -14.88 5.92 -20.23
C VAL A 163 -14.21 4.97 -21.23
N GLU A 164 -14.10 5.41 -22.48
CA GLU A 164 -13.34 4.69 -23.52
C GLU A 164 -11.84 4.72 -23.19
N GLY A 165 -11.11 3.66 -23.52
CA GLY A 165 -9.67 3.58 -23.31
C GLY A 165 -9.09 2.18 -23.48
N GLY A 166 -7.77 2.09 -23.51
CA GLY A 166 -7.06 0.81 -23.67
C GLY A 166 -6.85 0.09 -22.34
N PRO A 167 -6.84 -1.26 -22.29
CA PRO A 167 -6.56 -2.02 -21.07
C PRO A 167 -5.22 -1.70 -20.40
N ARG A 168 -4.24 -1.16 -21.15
CA ARG A 168 -2.97 -0.66 -20.58
C ARG A 168 -3.18 0.51 -19.61
N GLU A 169 -4.18 1.36 -19.84
CA GLU A 169 -4.48 2.52 -18.98
C GLU A 169 -4.87 2.11 -17.56
N LEU A 170 -5.34 0.86 -17.37
CA LEU A 170 -5.60 0.28 -16.07
C LEU A 170 -4.37 0.27 -15.15
N PHE A 171 -3.18 0.11 -15.74
CA PHE A 171 -1.91 0.04 -15.02
C PHE A 171 -1.09 1.32 -15.16
N PHE A 172 -1.27 2.02 -16.28
CA PHE A 172 -0.55 3.25 -16.61
C PHE A 172 -1.55 4.30 -17.07
N PRO A 173 -2.23 5.00 -16.14
CA PRO A 173 -3.27 5.97 -16.47
C PRO A 173 -2.77 7.06 -17.41
N ASN A 174 -3.57 7.43 -18.42
CA ASN A 174 -3.20 8.48 -19.37
C ASN A 174 -3.44 9.87 -18.76
N GLU A 175 -2.36 10.55 -18.40
CA GLU A 175 -2.38 11.86 -17.74
C GLU A 175 -3.15 12.92 -18.53
N ASP A 176 -2.84 13.13 -19.81
CA ASP A 176 -3.48 14.17 -20.64
C ASP A 176 -4.99 13.97 -20.74
N LYS A 177 -5.41 12.72 -20.93
CA LYS A 177 -6.82 12.35 -20.99
C LYS A 177 -7.51 12.62 -19.66
N LEU A 178 -6.89 12.27 -18.54
CA LEU A 178 -7.46 12.48 -17.21
C LEU A 178 -7.51 13.96 -16.83
N VAL A 179 -6.51 14.76 -17.19
CA VAL A 179 -6.51 16.21 -17.01
C VAL A 179 -7.66 16.85 -17.80
N ARG A 180 -7.87 16.45 -19.06
CA ARG A 180 -8.99 16.96 -19.87
C ARG A 180 -10.35 16.64 -19.22
N ILE A 181 -10.57 15.39 -18.83
CA ILE A 181 -11.82 14.96 -18.17
C ILE A 181 -12.01 15.68 -16.84
N ALA A 182 -10.93 15.87 -16.07
CA ALA A 182 -10.97 16.62 -14.82
C ALA A 182 -11.39 18.07 -15.07
N GLY A 183 -10.81 18.74 -16.07
CA GLY A 183 -11.18 20.10 -16.49
C GLY A 183 -12.66 20.22 -16.89
N GLU A 184 -13.15 19.32 -17.74
CA GLU A 184 -14.57 19.27 -18.14
C GLU A 184 -15.53 19.12 -16.94
N ARG A 185 -15.07 18.45 -15.88
CA ARG A 185 -15.85 18.21 -14.65
C ARG A 185 -15.56 19.23 -13.55
N GLY A 186 -14.65 20.18 -13.77
CA GLY A 186 -14.17 21.12 -12.75
C GLY A 186 -13.47 20.45 -11.55
N ALA A 187 -12.91 19.25 -11.74
CA ALA A 187 -12.10 18.59 -10.74
C ALA A 187 -10.67 19.16 -10.75
N ARG A 188 -10.11 19.43 -9.57
CA ARG A 188 -8.73 19.92 -9.39
C ARG A 188 -7.76 18.87 -8.87
N LEU A 189 -8.26 17.68 -8.53
CA LEU A 189 -7.45 16.55 -8.07
C LEU A 189 -7.87 15.30 -8.83
N VAL A 190 -6.89 14.51 -9.27
CA VAL A 190 -7.09 13.18 -9.87
C VAL A 190 -6.37 12.15 -9.02
N LEU A 191 -7.08 11.10 -8.60
CA LEU A 191 -6.50 9.94 -7.94
C LEU A 191 -6.39 8.77 -8.92
N ALA A 192 -5.18 8.25 -9.13
CA ALA A 192 -4.93 7.08 -9.96
C ALA A 192 -3.61 6.38 -9.61
N ASP A 193 -3.35 5.19 -10.18
CA ASP A 193 -2.06 4.50 -10.11
C ASP A 193 -0.97 5.17 -10.98
N PHE A 194 -0.74 6.48 -10.81
CA PHE A 194 0.31 7.19 -11.54
C PHE A 194 1.71 6.62 -11.23
N PRO A 195 2.67 6.72 -12.16
CA PRO A 195 4.03 6.24 -11.94
C PRO A 195 4.86 7.13 -11.00
N PHE A 196 4.30 8.25 -10.53
CA PHE A 196 4.90 9.23 -9.63
C PHE A 196 3.96 9.49 -8.43
N PRO A 197 4.47 10.04 -7.30
CA PRO A 197 3.65 10.34 -6.13
C PRO A 197 2.67 11.48 -6.36
N LEU A 198 3.15 12.61 -6.90
CA LEU A 198 2.39 13.82 -7.14
C LEU A 198 2.97 14.57 -8.33
N ASP A 199 2.11 15.11 -9.19
CA ASP A 199 2.46 16.06 -10.25
C ASP A 199 1.33 17.08 -10.43
N GLU A 200 1.60 18.18 -11.13
CA GLU A 200 0.60 19.20 -11.49
C GLU A 200 0.62 19.47 -12.99
N LYS A 201 -0.55 19.37 -13.62
CA LYS A 201 -0.70 19.61 -15.06
C LYS A 201 -1.98 20.37 -15.37
N GLY A 202 -1.83 21.55 -15.97
CA GLY A 202 -2.97 22.40 -16.34
C GLY A 202 -3.83 22.84 -15.14
N GLY A 203 -3.22 23.04 -13.95
CA GLY A 203 -3.92 23.41 -12.72
C GLY A 203 -4.66 22.26 -12.02
N VAL A 204 -4.46 21.02 -12.48
CA VAL A 204 -5.00 19.79 -11.90
C VAL A 204 -3.85 19.00 -11.26
N TYR A 205 -4.02 18.63 -9.99
CA TYR A 205 -3.09 17.76 -9.28
C TYR A 205 -3.34 16.29 -9.65
N LEU A 206 -2.27 15.58 -10.01
CA LEU A 206 -2.28 14.15 -10.32
C LEU A 206 -1.60 13.41 -9.17
N LEU A 207 -2.38 12.67 -8.38
CA LEU A 207 -1.90 12.07 -7.13
C LEU A 207 -2.01 10.55 -7.16
N ASN A 208 -0.89 9.89 -6.88
CA ASN A 208 -0.89 8.49 -6.45
C ASN A 208 -0.67 8.43 -4.93
N PRO A 209 -1.73 8.22 -4.14
CA PRO A 209 -1.62 8.27 -2.67
C PRO A 209 -0.73 7.15 -2.10
N PHE A 210 -0.56 6.04 -2.82
CA PHE A 210 0.27 4.91 -2.37
C PHE A 210 1.76 5.25 -2.46
N ARG A 211 2.14 5.90 -3.55
CA ARG A 211 3.51 6.37 -3.78
C ARG A 211 3.83 7.55 -2.88
N LEU A 212 2.89 8.49 -2.72
CA LEU A 212 3.05 9.64 -1.84
C LEU A 212 3.31 9.19 -0.39
N LEU A 213 2.52 8.23 0.11
CA LEU A 213 2.60 7.78 1.50
C LEU A 213 3.54 6.57 1.72
N HIS A 214 4.16 6.09 0.64
CA HIS A 214 4.97 4.87 0.61
C HIS A 214 4.28 3.71 1.36
N ILE A 215 3.05 3.38 0.93
CA ILE A 215 2.24 2.30 1.50
C ILE A 215 2.22 1.14 0.51
N GLY A 216 2.67 -0.03 0.97
CA GLY A 216 2.78 -1.21 0.11
C GLY A 216 1.42 -1.77 -0.30
N PHE A 217 1.37 -2.43 -1.46
CA PHE A 217 0.15 -3.03 -2.01
C PHE A 217 -0.56 -3.99 -1.03
N PHE A 218 0.20 -4.79 -0.29
CA PHE A 218 -0.36 -5.69 0.71
C PHE A 218 -1.09 -4.91 1.81
N GLU A 219 -0.49 -3.85 2.33
CA GLU A 219 -1.09 -3.00 3.35
C GLU A 219 -2.38 -2.35 2.86
N LEU A 220 -2.38 -1.82 1.63
CA LEU A 220 -3.56 -1.24 0.99
C LEU A 220 -4.72 -2.22 0.89
N LYS A 221 -4.41 -3.48 0.55
CA LYS A 221 -5.41 -4.54 0.49
C LYS A 221 -6.04 -4.81 1.86
N TYR A 222 -5.32 -4.70 2.96
CA TYR A 222 -5.92 -4.80 4.30
C TYR A 222 -6.68 -3.54 4.70
N LEU A 223 -6.21 -2.38 4.27
CA LEU A 223 -6.83 -1.10 4.64
C LEU A 223 -8.17 -0.88 3.92
N PHE A 224 -8.22 -1.14 2.61
CA PHE A 224 -9.35 -0.77 1.76
C PHE A 224 -9.95 -1.94 0.97
N GLY A 225 -9.36 -3.13 1.09
CA GLY A 225 -9.70 -4.27 0.25
C GLY A 225 -9.05 -4.17 -1.14
N PHE A 226 -9.34 -5.16 -1.98
CA PHE A 226 -8.83 -5.22 -3.34
C PHE A 226 -9.84 -5.89 -4.25
N GLU A 227 -10.02 -5.35 -5.46
CA GLU A 227 -10.84 -5.95 -6.50
C GLU A 227 -9.98 -6.19 -7.73
N PHE A 228 -9.89 -7.44 -8.16
CA PHE A 228 -9.06 -7.79 -9.29
C PHE A 228 -9.85 -7.53 -10.59
N PRO A 229 -9.32 -6.71 -11.52
CA PRO A 229 -10.01 -6.30 -12.75
C PRO A 229 -10.36 -7.48 -13.67
N THR A 230 -11.46 -7.36 -14.41
CA THR A 230 -11.92 -8.40 -15.37
C THR A 230 -11.12 -8.38 -16.67
N MET A 231 -10.73 -7.20 -17.13
CA MET A 231 -9.93 -6.99 -18.34
C MET A 231 -8.52 -6.59 -17.94
N VAL A 232 -7.52 -7.27 -18.51
CA VAL A 232 -6.12 -7.06 -18.17
C VAL A 232 -5.27 -7.18 -19.43
N ASP A 233 -4.41 -6.18 -19.65
CA ASP A 233 -3.26 -6.31 -20.54
C ASP A 233 -2.15 -7.06 -19.79
N GLU A 234 -1.76 -8.23 -20.29
CA GLU A 234 -0.77 -9.10 -19.65
C GLU A 234 0.62 -8.47 -19.57
N LYS A 235 1.06 -7.79 -20.64
CA LYS A 235 2.37 -7.14 -20.66
C LYS A 235 2.40 -5.97 -19.68
N ALA A 236 1.33 -5.17 -19.69
CA ALA A 236 1.20 -4.05 -18.76
C ALA A 236 1.13 -4.52 -17.30
N LEU A 237 0.44 -5.64 -17.00
CA LEU A 237 0.41 -6.22 -15.66
C LEU A 237 1.83 -6.60 -15.18
N LEU A 238 2.61 -7.30 -16.01
CA LEU A 238 3.96 -7.72 -15.66
C LEU A 238 4.87 -6.50 -15.42
N GLU A 239 4.81 -5.51 -16.31
CA GLU A 239 5.55 -4.26 -16.20
C GLU A 239 5.18 -3.51 -14.90
N PHE A 240 3.89 -3.41 -14.60
CA PHE A 240 3.38 -2.73 -13.42
C PHE A 240 3.82 -3.42 -12.11
N VAL A 241 3.71 -4.75 -12.06
CA VAL A 241 4.15 -5.54 -10.91
C VAL A 241 5.67 -5.43 -10.71
N ALA A 242 6.44 -5.51 -11.79
CA ALA A 242 7.89 -5.33 -11.73
C ALA A 242 8.26 -3.94 -11.19
N LYS A 243 7.58 -2.89 -11.66
CA LYS A 243 7.80 -1.51 -11.21
C LYS A 243 7.44 -1.33 -9.74
N LEU A 244 6.28 -1.79 -9.28
CA LEU A 244 5.93 -1.71 -7.85
C LEU A 244 6.92 -2.48 -6.96
N THR A 245 7.45 -3.60 -7.45
CA THR A 245 8.47 -4.38 -6.73
C THR A 245 9.78 -3.60 -6.64
N TYR A 246 10.22 -3.01 -7.75
CA TYR A 246 11.42 -2.17 -7.80
C TYR A 246 11.31 -0.94 -6.89
N ASP A 247 10.14 -0.30 -6.85
CA ASP A 247 9.88 0.88 -6.03
C ASP A 247 9.70 0.55 -4.53
N GLY A 248 9.78 -0.72 -4.13
CA GLY A 248 9.59 -1.16 -2.75
C GLY A 248 8.12 -1.15 -2.29
N LEU A 249 7.17 -0.94 -3.20
CA LEU A 249 5.73 -0.86 -2.91
C LEU A 249 5.02 -2.22 -3.03
N MET A 250 5.73 -3.27 -3.41
CA MET A 250 5.22 -4.63 -3.49
C MET A 250 6.32 -5.64 -3.20
N GLU A 251 6.07 -6.59 -2.30
CA GLU A 251 6.98 -7.72 -2.09
C GLU A 251 6.96 -8.63 -3.32
N SER A 252 8.11 -9.16 -3.75
CA SER A 252 8.21 -10.02 -4.94
C SER A 252 7.28 -11.23 -4.89
N THR A 253 7.07 -11.78 -3.68
CA THR A 253 6.16 -12.91 -3.47
C THR A 253 4.69 -12.54 -3.70
N ASP A 254 4.30 -11.31 -3.35
CA ASP A 254 2.94 -10.83 -3.60
C ASP A 254 2.73 -10.46 -5.08
N GLY A 255 3.75 -9.88 -5.72
CA GLY A 255 3.76 -9.69 -7.17
C GLY A 255 3.57 -11.00 -7.93
N ALA A 256 4.32 -12.04 -7.55
CA ALA A 256 4.17 -13.38 -8.12
C ALA A 256 2.75 -13.94 -7.92
N LYS A 257 2.13 -13.76 -6.75
CA LYS A 257 0.73 -14.18 -6.50
C LYS A 257 -0.26 -13.44 -7.39
N VAL A 258 -0.06 -12.14 -7.63
CA VAL A 258 -0.92 -11.34 -8.51
C VAL A 258 -0.86 -11.87 -9.94
N VAL A 259 0.35 -12.10 -10.47
CA VAL A 259 0.57 -12.65 -11.82
C VAL A 259 0.00 -14.07 -11.92
N TRP A 260 0.26 -14.93 -10.93
CA TRP A 260 -0.28 -16.28 -10.89
C TRP A 260 -1.82 -16.31 -10.88
N ARG A 261 -2.44 -15.42 -10.09
CA ARG A 261 -3.90 -15.30 -10.02
C ARG A 261 -4.50 -14.88 -11.37
N TYR A 262 -3.84 -13.97 -12.09
CA TYR A 262 -4.24 -13.63 -13.45
C TYR A 262 -4.16 -14.85 -14.38
N TRP A 263 -3.00 -15.52 -14.39
CA TRP A 263 -2.78 -16.66 -15.28
C TRP A 263 -3.80 -17.80 -15.03
N ARG A 264 -4.11 -18.10 -13.77
CA ARG A 264 -5.12 -19.10 -13.39
C ARG A 264 -6.54 -18.77 -13.85
N ARG A 265 -6.89 -17.50 -14.06
CA ARG A 265 -8.22 -17.08 -14.53
C ARG A 265 -8.38 -17.21 -16.05
N ARG A 266 -7.26 -17.33 -16.78
CA ARG A 266 -7.28 -17.55 -18.24
C ARG A 266 -7.42 -19.03 -18.63
N ARG A 267 -7.19 -19.95 -17.68
CA ARG A 267 -7.44 -21.38 -17.83
C ARG A 267 -8.88 -21.68 -17.47
#